data_AF-A0A7K9XIM6-F1
#
_entry.id   AF-A0A7K9XIM6-F1
#
_cell.length_a   1.000
_cell.length_b   1.000
_cell.length_c   1.000
_cell.angle_alpha   90.00
_cell.angle_beta   90.00
_cell.angle_gamma   90.00
#
_symmetry.space_group_name_H-M   'P 1'
#
loop_
_entity.id
_entity.type
_entity.pdbx_description
1 polymer ?
#
loop_
_entity_poly.entity_id
_entity_poly.type
_entity_poly.pdbx_seq_one_letter_code
_entity_poly.pdbx_strand_id
1 'polypeptide(L)'
;QYYDNTFPTAKEQAAFERSVFSKTQWAGGEIACLEGLTVVYRSSVDLFFYVVGGCQENELMLSAVLTCLLDTLGHLLRPKRASGGETEAGHGVAARSRKEVEKRWLLENMEGTFLVVDEIVDRGVILESDPQQVIQRLSLR
;
A
#
# COMPACT_ATOMS: atom_id res chain seq x y z
N GLN A 1 -8.52 -3.65 -4.03
CA GLN A 1 -9.93 -3.58 -3.57
C GLN A 1 -10.59 -2.40 -4.26
N TYR A 2 -11.83 -2.54 -4.75
CA TYR A 2 -12.63 -1.42 -5.27
C TYR A 2 -13.68 -1.05 -4.21
N TYR A 3 -13.86 0.25 -3.97
CA TYR A 3 -14.78 0.76 -2.93
C TYR A 3 -15.97 1.53 -3.48
N ASP A 4 -15.99 1.79 -4.79
CA ASP A 4 -17.10 2.44 -5.49
C ASP A 4 -17.63 1.55 -6.63
N ASN A 5 -18.64 2.05 -7.34
CA ASN A 5 -19.25 1.37 -8.49
C ASN A 5 -18.72 1.90 -9.83
N THR A 6 -17.54 2.52 -9.88
CA THR A 6 -16.96 3.04 -11.13
C THR A 6 -16.65 1.90 -12.10
N PHE A 7 -16.17 0.76 -11.57
CA PHE A 7 -15.94 -0.47 -12.33
C PHE A 7 -16.72 -1.64 -11.70
N PRO A 8 -18.03 -1.77 -11.99
CA PRO A 8 -18.90 -2.71 -11.29
C PRO A 8 -18.63 -4.18 -11.65
N THR A 9 -18.06 -4.47 -12.82
CA THR A 9 -17.79 -5.85 -13.25
C THR A 9 -16.31 -6.22 -13.15
N ALA A 10 -16.03 -7.50 -12.87
CA ALA A 10 -14.66 -8.01 -12.87
C ALA A 10 -13.95 -7.83 -14.23
N LYS A 11 -14.72 -7.80 -15.33
CA LYS A 11 -14.20 -7.54 -16.67
C LYS A 11 -13.68 -6.12 -16.82
N GLU A 12 -14.43 -5.14 -16.32
CA GLU A 12 -14.04 -3.72 -16.33
C GLU A 12 -12.87 -3.46 -15.40
N GLN A 13 -12.89 -4.03 -14.18
CA GLN A 13 -11.77 -3.97 -13.23
C GLN A 13 -10.47 -4.51 -13.86
N ALA A 14 -10.54 -5.70 -14.46
CA ALA A 14 -9.38 -6.30 -15.13
C ALA A 14 -8.92 -5.49 -16.36
N ALA A 15 -9.80 -4.76 -17.05
CA ALA A 15 -9.43 -3.89 -18.15
C ALA A 15 -8.69 -2.63 -17.64
N PHE A 16 -9.22 -2.02 -16.58
CA PHE A 16 -8.60 -0.89 -15.91
C PHE A 16 -7.23 -1.24 -15.32
N GLU A 17 -7.11 -2.36 -14.60
CA GLU A 17 -5.84 -2.84 -14.03
C GLU A 17 -4.76 -3.03 -15.10
N ARG A 18 -5.13 -3.61 -16.25
CA ARG A 18 -4.23 -3.74 -17.40
C ARG A 18 -3.81 -2.39 -17.97
N SER A 19 -4.77 -1.46 -18.11
CA SER A 19 -4.52 -0.08 -18.56
C SER A 19 -3.53 0.64 -17.63
N VAL A 20 -3.78 0.62 -16.32
CA VAL A 20 -2.90 1.19 -15.28
C VAL A 20 -1.52 0.58 -15.40
N PHE A 21 -1.40 -0.74 -15.30
CA PHE A 21 -0.12 -1.43 -15.34
C PHE A 21 0.64 -1.11 -16.63
N SER A 22 0.00 -1.13 -17.80
CA SER A 22 0.64 -0.80 -19.08
C SER A 22 1.31 0.58 -19.11
N LYS A 23 0.71 1.57 -18.44
CA LYS A 23 1.20 2.95 -18.46
C LYS A 23 2.18 3.26 -17.33
N THR A 24 2.07 2.58 -16.19
CA THR A 24 2.89 2.85 -15.01
C THR A 24 4.15 2.00 -14.96
N GLN A 25 4.12 0.79 -15.54
CA GLN A 25 5.19 -0.18 -15.35
C GLN A 25 6.57 0.39 -15.70
N TRP A 26 6.72 1.04 -16.87
CA TRP A 26 8.00 1.63 -17.33
C TRP A 26 8.09 3.14 -17.09
N ALA A 27 7.11 3.72 -16.40
CA ALA A 27 7.13 5.12 -16.06
C ALA A 27 8.02 5.34 -14.82
N GLY A 28 8.82 6.42 -14.84
CA GLY A 28 9.66 6.81 -13.70
C GLY A 28 8.94 7.67 -12.66
N GLY A 29 7.61 7.81 -12.75
CA GLY A 29 6.81 8.63 -11.85
C GLY A 29 6.24 7.83 -10.67
N GLU A 30 5.70 8.54 -9.69
CA GLU A 30 4.92 7.95 -8.58
C GLU A 30 3.41 8.24 -8.71
N ILE A 31 3.02 9.09 -9.66
CA ILE A 31 1.65 9.58 -9.84
C ILE A 31 1.32 9.59 -11.34
N ALA A 32 0.11 9.16 -11.68
CA ALA A 32 -0.43 9.21 -13.04
C ALA A 32 -1.91 9.63 -13.00
N CYS A 33 -2.36 10.35 -14.03
CA CYS A 33 -3.78 10.63 -14.25
C CYS A 33 -4.30 9.74 -15.39
N LEU A 34 -5.35 8.96 -15.09
CA LEU A 34 -5.86 7.90 -15.95
C LEU A 34 -7.38 7.89 -15.92
N GLU A 35 -8.03 8.12 -17.07
CA GLU A 35 -9.50 8.03 -17.20
C GLU A 35 -10.26 8.94 -16.21
N GLY A 36 -9.69 10.08 -15.84
CA GLY A 36 -10.27 10.98 -14.84
C GLY A 36 -10.07 10.50 -13.39
N LEU A 37 -9.13 9.58 -13.17
CA LEU A 37 -8.72 9.11 -11.86
C LEU A 37 -7.27 9.48 -11.59
N THR A 38 -6.99 9.77 -10.32
CA THR A 38 -5.64 9.99 -9.81
C THR A 38 -5.10 8.66 -9.30
N VAL A 39 -4.00 8.20 -9.88
CA VAL A 39 -3.35 6.92 -9.55
C VAL A 39 -1.99 7.22 -8.93
N VAL A 40 -1.84 6.93 -7.64
CA VAL A 40 -0.56 6.99 -6.94
C VAL A 40 -0.02 5.56 -6.83
N TYR A 41 1.24 5.35 -7.20
CA TYR A 41 1.81 4.02 -7.30
C TYR A 41 3.27 3.98 -6.91
N ARG A 42 3.71 2.78 -6.48
CA ARG A 42 5.10 2.48 -6.19
C ARG A 42 5.41 1.05 -6.59
N SER A 43 6.51 0.85 -7.30
CA SER A 43 7.09 -0.46 -7.55
C SER A 43 7.99 -0.88 -6.39
N SER A 44 8.08 -2.19 -6.15
CA SER A 44 8.88 -2.79 -5.08
C SER A 44 9.35 -4.15 -5.56
N VAL A 45 10.63 -4.32 -5.87
CA VAL A 45 11.23 -5.53 -6.47
C VAL A 45 10.40 -6.13 -7.63
N ASP A 46 9.42 -7.00 -7.31
CA ASP A 46 8.58 -7.77 -8.23
C ASP A 46 7.07 -7.52 -8.02
N LEU A 47 6.72 -6.47 -7.28
CA LEU A 47 5.37 -6.02 -6.98
C LEU A 47 5.15 -4.57 -7.42
N PHE A 48 3.90 -4.27 -7.74
CA PHE A 48 3.43 -2.90 -7.95
C PHE A 48 2.23 -2.65 -7.05
N PHE A 49 2.29 -1.54 -6.32
CA PHE A 49 1.24 -1.11 -5.40
C PHE A 49 0.59 0.16 -5.95
N TYR A 50 -0.73 0.20 -5.88
CA TYR A 50 -1.55 1.26 -6.44
C TYR A 50 -2.59 1.72 -5.42
N VAL A 51 -2.77 3.02 -5.30
CA VAL A 51 -3.90 3.67 -4.65
C VAL A 51 -4.54 4.60 -5.68
N VAL A 52 -5.85 4.45 -5.87
CA VAL A 52 -6.60 5.18 -6.89
C VAL A 52 -7.69 5.99 -6.22
N GLY A 53 -7.79 7.27 -6.57
CA GLY A 53 -8.86 8.17 -6.14
C GLY A 53 -9.46 8.92 -7.33
N GLY A 54 -10.53 9.66 -7.08
CA GLY A 54 -11.10 10.57 -8.09
C GLY A 54 -10.11 11.67 -8.49
N CYS A 55 -10.29 12.26 -9.67
CA CYS A 55 -9.42 13.36 -10.16
C CYS A 55 -9.39 14.62 -9.27
N GLN A 56 -10.34 14.76 -8.35
CA GLN A 56 -10.41 15.88 -7.41
C GLN A 56 -9.78 15.54 -6.05
N GLU A 57 -9.41 14.28 -5.81
CA GLU A 57 -8.80 13.87 -4.55
C GLU A 57 -7.39 14.43 -4.40
N ASN A 58 -7.01 14.70 -3.15
CA ASN A 58 -5.67 15.19 -2.85
C ASN A 58 -4.64 14.04 -3.00
N GLU A 59 -3.74 14.18 -3.98
CA GLU A 59 -2.64 13.25 -4.23
C GLU A 59 -1.80 12.93 -2.99
N LEU A 60 -1.62 13.90 -2.09
CA LEU A 60 -0.86 13.71 -0.84
C LEU A 60 -1.57 12.72 0.11
N MET A 61 -2.90 12.73 0.14
CA MET A 61 -3.66 11.77 0.95
C MET A 61 -3.55 10.35 0.37
N LEU A 62 -3.66 10.21 -0.95
CA LEU A 62 -3.48 8.92 -1.62
C LEU A 62 -2.04 8.39 -1.43
N SER A 63 -1.04 9.27 -1.48
CA SER A 63 0.35 8.94 -1.20
C SER A 63 0.58 8.54 0.26
N ALA A 64 -0.12 9.18 1.21
CA ALA A 64 -0.08 8.80 2.62
C ALA A 64 -0.66 7.40 2.85
N VAL A 65 -1.80 7.08 2.22
CA VAL A 65 -2.39 5.72 2.25
C VAL A 65 -1.43 4.69 1.68
N LEU A 66 -0.85 4.95 0.50
CA LEU A 66 0.10 4.03 -0.13
C LEU A 66 1.34 3.80 0.75
N THR A 67 1.86 4.88 1.34
CA THR A 67 3.02 4.81 2.23
C THR A 67 2.69 4.06 3.51
N CYS A 68 1.54 4.32 4.12
CA CYS A 68 1.06 3.61 5.31
C CYS A 68 0.93 2.10 5.05
N LEU A 69 0.34 1.72 3.92
CA LEU A 69 0.21 0.33 3.50
C LEU A 69 1.59 -0.34 3.39
N LEU A 70 2.51 0.26 2.64
CA LEU A 70 3.83 -0.31 2.41
C LEU A 70 4.67 -0.42 3.69
N ASP A 71 4.65 0.61 4.54
CA ASP A 71 5.41 0.62 5.80
C ASP A 71 4.84 -0.39 6.80
N THR A 72 3.52 -0.58 6.82
CA THR A 72 2.85 -1.58 7.65
C THR A 72 3.17 -3.00 7.16
N LEU A 73 3.03 -3.25 5.86
CA LEU A 73 3.36 -4.55 5.25
C LEU A 73 4.85 -4.88 5.41
N GLY A 74 5.74 -3.91 5.20
CA GLY A 74 7.18 -4.11 5.42
C GLY A 74 7.53 -4.45 6.87
N HIS A 75 6.73 -3.99 7.84
CA HIS A 75 6.88 -4.39 9.24
C HIS A 75 6.35 -5.81 9.50
N LEU A 76 5.15 -6.15 9.02
CA LEU A 76 4.49 -7.43 9.32
C LEU A 76 5.06 -8.61 8.53
N LEU A 77 5.47 -8.39 7.29
CA LEU A 77 5.98 -9.42 6.38
C LEU A 77 7.48 -9.69 6.58
N ARG A 78 8.13 -9.02 7.55
CA ARG A 78 9.54 -9.25 7.86
C ARG A 78 9.71 -10.72 8.26
N PRO A 79 10.50 -11.53 7.52
CA PRO A 79 10.87 -12.84 8.03
C PRO A 79 11.56 -12.64 9.36
N LYS A 80 11.00 -13.25 10.42
CA LYS A 80 11.61 -13.31 11.74
C LYS A 80 12.89 -14.16 11.63
N ARG A 81 13.94 -13.58 11.04
CA ARG A 81 15.29 -14.13 11.18
C ARG A 81 15.55 -14.12 12.68
N ALA A 82 15.79 -15.32 13.20
CA ALA A 82 16.01 -15.56 14.61
C ALA A 82 16.86 -14.44 15.23
N SER A 83 16.32 -13.87 16.30
CA SER A 83 16.99 -13.05 17.31
C SER A 83 18.51 -12.87 17.12
N GLY A 84 18.88 -11.73 16.53
CA GLY A 84 20.16 -11.08 16.74
C GLY A 84 19.85 -9.61 16.93
N GLY A 85 20.01 -9.13 18.17
CA GLY A 85 19.34 -7.94 18.70
C GLY A 85 19.50 -6.67 17.86
N GLU A 86 18.43 -5.89 17.81
CA GLU A 86 18.49 -4.48 17.44
C GLU A 86 17.95 -3.69 18.64
N THR A 87 18.89 -3.04 19.32
CA THR A 87 18.74 -2.15 20.45
C THR A 87 17.74 -1.04 20.14
N GLU A 88 16.88 -0.73 21.11
CA GLU A 88 16.13 0.53 21.14
C GLU A 88 17.12 1.70 21.00
N ALA A 89 17.05 2.42 19.87
CA ALA A 89 17.77 3.66 19.67
C ALA A 89 16.76 4.76 19.37
N GLY A 90 16.50 5.55 20.41
CA GLY A 90 16.46 7.02 20.42
C GLY A 90 15.72 7.76 19.31
N HIS A 91 14.87 8.69 19.76
CA HIS A 91 14.41 9.86 19.03
C HIS A 91 15.51 10.50 18.17
N GLY A 92 15.52 10.16 16.89
CA GLY A 92 16.37 10.70 15.85
C GLY A 92 15.78 10.23 14.53
N VAL A 93 15.74 11.11 13.54
CA VAL A 93 15.23 10.81 12.19
C VAL A 93 16.23 9.88 11.49
N ALA A 94 16.40 8.67 12.02
CA ALA A 94 17.11 7.60 11.34
C ALA A 94 16.25 7.27 10.12
N ALA A 95 16.80 7.52 8.94
CA ALA A 95 16.23 7.07 7.68
C ALA A 95 16.06 5.56 7.78
N ARG A 96 14.87 5.12 8.21
CA ARG A 96 14.43 3.73 8.21
C ARG A 96 14.67 3.28 6.79
N SER A 97 15.66 2.40 6.59
CA SER A 97 15.86 1.74 5.30
C SER A 97 14.52 1.09 4.98
N ARG A 98 13.75 1.70 4.07
CA ARG A 98 12.48 1.18 3.59
C ARG A 98 12.84 -0.10 2.87
N LYS A 99 12.74 -1.22 3.58
CA LYS A 99 12.94 -2.54 2.99
C LYS A 99 11.75 -2.81 2.09
N GLU A 100 12.06 -3.11 0.84
CA GLU A 100 11.05 -3.41 -0.17
C GLU A 100 10.24 -4.65 0.21
N VAL A 101 8.95 -4.61 -0.10
CA VAL A 101 8.04 -5.75 0.06
C VAL A 101 8.23 -6.68 -1.14
N GLU A 102 8.51 -7.96 -0.90
CA GLU A 102 8.68 -8.98 -1.96
C GLU A 102 7.40 -9.82 -2.12
N LYS A 103 7.11 -10.24 -3.35
CA LYS A 103 5.95 -11.07 -3.69
C LYS A 103 5.81 -12.33 -2.85
N ARG A 104 6.93 -13.03 -2.59
CA ARG A 104 6.90 -14.29 -1.82
C ARG A 104 6.26 -14.10 -0.44
N TRP A 105 6.75 -13.13 0.33
CA TRP A 105 6.26 -12.90 1.69
C TRP A 105 4.83 -12.37 1.71
N LEU A 106 4.48 -11.52 0.73
CA LEU A 106 3.10 -11.05 0.58
C LEU A 106 2.13 -12.20 0.33
N LEU A 107 2.47 -13.11 -0.58
CA LEU A 107 1.64 -14.28 -0.91
C LEU A 107 1.53 -15.27 0.26
N GLU A 108 2.59 -15.42 1.06
CA GLU A 108 2.59 -16.26 2.26
C GLU A 108 1.70 -15.70 3.39
N ASN A 109 1.41 -14.39 3.40
CA ASN A 109 0.59 -13.73 4.43
C ASN A 109 -0.44 -12.76 3.82
N MET A 110 -1.27 -13.29 2.91
CA MET A 110 -2.37 -12.52 2.30
C MET A 110 -3.45 -12.11 3.30
N GLU A 111 -3.76 -12.95 4.28
CA GLU A 111 -4.75 -12.63 5.33
C GLU A 111 -4.33 -11.39 6.12
N GLY A 112 -3.07 -11.32 6.55
CA GLY A 112 -2.52 -10.12 7.19
C GLY A 112 -2.57 -8.89 6.28
N THR A 113 -2.39 -9.07 4.96
CA THR A 113 -2.50 -7.97 4.00
C THR A 113 -3.93 -7.41 3.94
N PHE A 114 -4.96 -8.25 3.95
CA PHE A 114 -6.35 -7.80 3.97
C PHE A 114 -6.67 -7.06 5.27
N LEU A 115 -6.22 -7.58 6.43
CA LEU A 115 -6.42 -6.91 7.72
C LEU A 115 -5.79 -5.51 7.75
N VAL A 116 -4.59 -5.36 7.18
CA VAL A 116 -3.93 -4.05 7.06
C VAL A 116 -4.77 -3.09 6.22
N VAL A 117 -5.27 -3.54 5.08
CA VAL A 117 -6.10 -2.71 4.20
C VAL A 117 -7.38 -2.26 4.93
N ASP A 118 -8.03 -3.16 5.67
CA ASP A 118 -9.26 -2.87 6.42
C ASP A 118 -9.05 -1.85 7.56
N GLU A 119 -7.85 -1.81 8.17
CA GLU A 119 -7.51 -0.82 9.20
C GLU A 119 -7.16 0.56 8.61
N ILE A 120 -6.68 0.62 7.36
CA ILE A 120 -6.30 1.86 6.68
C ILE A 120 -7.52 2.51 6.01
N VAL A 121 -8.36 1.71 5.34
CA VAL A 121 -9.50 2.21 4.55
C VAL A 121 -10.74 1.34 4.78
N ASP A 122 -11.86 1.98 5.13
CA ASP A 122 -13.18 1.34 5.19
C ASP A 122 -14.14 2.01 4.20
N ARG A 123 -14.69 1.23 3.26
CA ARG A 123 -15.63 1.69 2.22
C ARG A 123 -15.16 2.95 1.47
N GLY A 124 -13.86 3.04 1.21
CA GLY A 124 -13.24 4.18 0.52
C GLY A 124 -12.95 5.39 1.41
N VAL A 125 -13.32 5.34 2.70
CA VAL A 125 -12.96 6.36 3.69
C VAL A 125 -11.63 5.98 4.33
N ILE A 126 -10.67 6.91 4.30
CA ILE A 126 -9.37 6.74 4.97
C ILE A 126 -9.61 6.83 6.48
N LEU A 127 -9.34 5.75 7.21
CA LEU A 127 -9.46 5.67 8.66
C LEU A 127 -8.13 5.98 9.36
N GLU A 128 -7.03 5.53 8.77
CA GLU A 128 -5.69 5.69 9.34
C GLU A 128 -4.66 5.87 8.22
N SER A 129 -3.64 6.68 8.49
CA SER A 129 -2.50 6.90 7.58
C SER A 129 -1.14 6.83 8.29
N ASP A 130 -1.14 6.63 9.61
CA ASP A 130 0.06 6.30 10.38
C ASP A 130 0.22 4.78 10.51
N PRO A 131 1.28 4.18 9.93
CA PRO A 131 1.52 2.75 10.02
C PRO A 131 1.71 2.24 11.45
N GLN A 132 2.21 3.05 12.39
CA GLN A 132 2.37 2.62 13.77
C GLN A 132 1.01 2.40 14.45
N GLN A 133 0.04 3.26 14.17
CA GLN A 133 -1.32 3.12 14.68
C GLN A 133 -2.01 1.88 14.10
N VAL A 134 -1.82 1.62 12.80
CA VAL A 134 -2.34 0.40 12.15
C VAL A 134 -1.77 -0.86 12.80
N ILE A 135 -0.44 -0.93 12.96
CA ILE A 135 0.23 -2.07 13.59
C ILE A 135 -0.29 -2.29 15.02
N GLN A 136 -0.44 -1.21 15.79
CA GLN A 136 -0.96 -1.28 17.15
C GLN A 136 -2.38 -1.85 17.18
N ARG A 137 -3.28 -1.39 16.30
CA ARG A 137 -4.66 -1.91 16.23
C ARG A 137 -4.70 -3.38 15.82
N LEU A 138 -3.87 -3.78 14.86
CA LEU A 138 -3.78 -5.17 14.43
C LEU A 138 -3.25 -6.09 15.54
N SER A 139 -2.38 -5.60 16.42
CA SER A 139 -1.86 -6.40 17.54
C SER A 139 -2.89 -6.74 18.62
N LEU A 140 -4.03 -6.04 18.62
CA LEU A 140 -5.13 -6.26 19.56
C LEU A 140 -6.21 -7.22 19.02
N ARG A 141 -6.07 -7.69 17.78
CA ARG A 141 -6.94 -8.67 17.13
C ARG A 141 -6.36 -10.07 17.25
#